data_AF-A0A556QPS9-F1
#
_entry.id   AF-A0A556QPS9-F1
#
_cell.length_a   1.000
_cell.length_b   1.000
_cell.length_c   1.000
_cell.angle_alpha   90.00
_cell.angle_beta   90.00
_cell.angle_gamma   90.00
#
_symmetry.space_group_name_H-M   'P 1'
#
loop_
_entity.id
_entity.type
_entity.pdbx_description
1 polymer ?
#
loop_
_entity_poly.entity_id
_entity_poly.type
_entity_poly.pdbx_seq_one_letter_code
_entity_poly.pdbx_strand_id
1 'polypeptide(L)'
;MKLLSNPVVCVALGLLLGVGTGIGVFWSEAMKLARVVRAEQTVAHEPVRPEKPWDFWTLEIENLAAELKDQKAALAVREQAVAAREERFSADQRELEKTRKQIEALRVEAVGTLVEFEAEESKNLKTLAKTYSELTPKAAVGILQKLDETTAVKILYLMKSDVVSPILQEMGSSPDPELTKRAAQFTDRLRLVKAAKRTP
;
A
#
# COMPACT_ATOMS: atom_id res chain seq x y z
N MET A 1 11.39 -61.21 103.13
CA MET A 1 10.30 -61.62 104.06
C MET A 1 10.44 -60.83 105.37
N LYS A 2 9.31 -60.29 105.91
CA LYS A 2 9.10 -59.49 107.14
C LYS A 2 9.06 -57.93 107.12
N LEU A 3 9.10 -57.24 105.98
CA LEU A 3 8.82 -55.78 105.94
C LEU A 3 7.45 -55.38 105.35
N LEU A 4 6.75 -56.28 104.66
CA LEU A 4 5.49 -55.98 103.94
C LEU A 4 4.20 -56.21 104.75
N SER A 5 4.30 -56.54 106.05
CA SER A 5 3.13 -56.76 106.93
C SER A 5 2.76 -55.52 107.77
N ASN A 6 3.56 -54.45 107.71
CA ASN A 6 3.33 -53.25 108.50
C ASN A 6 2.38 -52.29 107.75
N PRO A 7 1.17 -52.01 108.27
CA PRO A 7 0.16 -51.20 107.58
C PRO A 7 0.65 -49.80 107.24
N VAL A 8 1.55 -49.22 108.04
CA VAL A 8 2.14 -47.90 107.80
C VAL A 8 3.07 -47.90 106.58
N VAL A 9 3.80 -49.00 106.36
CA VAL A 9 4.71 -49.12 105.20
C VAL A 9 3.91 -49.24 103.90
N CYS A 10 2.79 -49.95 103.90
CA CYS A 10 1.91 -50.06 102.73
C CYS A 10 1.27 -48.71 102.35
N VAL A 11 0.84 -47.90 103.33
CA VAL A 11 0.28 -46.56 103.06
C VAL A 11 1.37 -45.61 102.51
N ALA A 12 2.57 -45.63 103.07
CA ALA A 12 3.68 -44.82 102.58
C ALA A 12 4.09 -45.18 101.14
N LEU A 13 4.10 -46.48 100.80
CA LEU A 13 4.40 -46.97 99.45
C LEU A 13 3.29 -46.59 98.45
N GLY A 14 2.03 -46.65 98.86
CA GLY A 14 0.88 -46.21 98.06
C GLY A 14 0.90 -44.70 97.77
N LEU A 15 1.22 -43.88 98.76
CA LEU A 15 1.37 -42.42 98.59
C LEU A 15 2.54 -42.07 97.67
N LEU A 16 3.70 -42.73 97.84
CA LEU A 16 4.85 -42.53 96.96
C LEU A 16 4.57 -42.93 95.50
N LEU A 17 3.89 -44.05 95.28
CA LEU A 17 3.49 -44.47 93.93
C LEU A 17 2.44 -43.54 93.32
N GLY A 18 1.46 -43.07 94.09
CA GLY A 18 0.44 -42.14 93.63
C GLY A 18 1.00 -40.77 93.26
N VAL A 19 1.86 -40.19 94.10
CA VAL A 19 2.50 -38.90 93.82
C VAL A 19 3.51 -39.04 92.68
N GLY A 20 4.28 -40.13 92.64
CA GLY A 20 5.24 -40.39 91.56
C GLY A 20 4.59 -40.52 90.19
N THR A 21 3.45 -41.23 90.10
CA THR A 21 2.69 -41.36 88.86
C THR A 21 2.05 -40.04 88.43
N GLY A 22 1.51 -39.25 89.38
CA GLY A 22 0.97 -37.92 89.09
C GLY A 22 2.02 -36.95 88.53
N ILE A 23 3.20 -36.88 89.15
CA ILE A 23 4.30 -36.01 88.68
C ILE A 23 4.82 -36.49 87.32
N GLY A 24 4.94 -37.81 87.11
CA GLY A 24 5.41 -38.37 85.84
C GLY A 24 4.51 -38.03 84.65
N VAL A 25 3.19 -38.14 84.82
CA VAL A 25 2.22 -37.80 83.76
C VAL A 25 2.23 -36.29 83.48
N PHE A 26 2.27 -35.46 84.52
CA PHE A 26 2.35 -34.01 84.36
C PHE A 26 3.62 -33.58 83.61
N TRP A 27 4.77 -34.18 83.93
CA TRP A 27 6.04 -33.83 83.30
C TRP A 27 6.10 -34.26 81.82
N SER A 28 5.47 -35.40 81.49
CA SER A 28 5.30 -35.87 80.11
C SER A 28 4.48 -34.89 79.26
N GLU A 29 3.31 -34.47 79.75
CA GLU A 29 2.44 -33.54 79.01
C GLU A 29 3.03 -32.12 78.94
N ALA A 30 3.69 -31.66 80.01
CA ALA A 30 4.42 -30.38 80.00
C ALA A 30 5.54 -30.36 78.96
N MET A 31 6.28 -31.47 78.78
CA MET A 31 7.32 -31.58 77.75
C MET A 31 6.74 -31.57 76.32
N LYS A 32 5.55 -32.13 76.10
CA LYS A 32 4.89 -32.08 74.78
C LYS A 32 4.50 -30.64 74.41
N LEU A 33 3.90 -29.91 75.34
CA LEU A 33 3.56 -28.49 75.16
C LEU A 33 4.82 -27.63 74.94
N ALA A 34 5.90 -27.89 75.68
CA ALA A 34 7.17 -27.19 75.49
C ALA A 34 7.78 -27.45 74.10
N ARG A 35 7.62 -28.65 73.52
CA ARG A 35 8.08 -28.94 72.15
C ARG A 35 7.27 -28.20 71.10
N VAL A 36 5.96 -28.08 71.26
CA VAL A 36 5.08 -27.35 70.32
C VAL A 36 5.39 -25.86 70.34
N VAL A 37 5.51 -25.26 71.53
CA VAL A 37 5.88 -23.84 71.67
C VAL A 37 7.28 -23.57 71.10
N ARG A 38 8.23 -24.49 71.31
CA ARG A 38 9.58 -24.36 70.75
C ARG A 38 9.60 -24.52 69.23
N ALA A 39 8.76 -25.39 68.68
CA ALA A 39 8.60 -25.57 67.23
C ALA A 39 7.97 -24.32 66.57
N GLU A 40 6.97 -23.69 67.20
CA GLU A 40 6.39 -22.43 66.72
C GLU A 40 7.38 -21.27 66.83
N GLN A 41 8.18 -21.20 67.91
CA GLN A 41 9.23 -20.18 68.06
C GLN A 41 10.37 -20.33 67.04
N THR A 42 10.69 -21.55 66.60
CA THR A 42 11.69 -21.76 65.53
C THR A 42 11.19 -21.38 64.14
N VAL A 43 9.87 -21.30 63.92
CA VAL A 43 9.28 -20.91 62.62
C VAL A 43 8.98 -19.41 62.55
N ALA A 44 8.84 -18.73 63.70
CA ALA A 44 8.34 -17.35 63.75
C ALA A 44 9.41 -16.24 63.81
N HIS A 45 10.72 -16.52 63.77
CA HIS A 45 11.76 -15.47 63.79
C HIS A 45 13.00 -15.82 62.95
N GLU A 46 12.86 -15.78 61.63
CA GLU A 46 13.98 -15.39 60.77
C GLU A 46 13.54 -14.18 59.92
N PRO A 47 13.71 -12.95 60.44
CA PRO A 47 13.57 -11.77 59.60
C PRO A 47 14.73 -11.77 58.60
N VAL A 48 14.45 -12.12 57.34
CA VAL A 48 15.40 -11.93 56.23
C VAL A 48 15.70 -10.44 56.13
N ARG A 49 16.84 -10.03 56.69
CA ARG A 49 17.40 -8.69 56.52
C ARG A 49 18.01 -8.63 55.11
N PRO A 50 17.72 -7.61 54.28
CA PRO A 50 18.42 -7.44 53.01
C PRO A 50 19.92 -7.23 53.26
N GLU A 51 20.78 -7.97 52.55
CA GLU A 51 22.21 -8.10 52.88
C GLU A 51 23.04 -6.81 52.74
N LYS A 52 22.60 -5.76 52.04
CA LYS A 52 23.09 -4.37 52.19
C LYS A 52 22.06 -3.37 51.65
N PRO A 53 21.86 -2.19 52.29
CA PRO A 53 20.97 -1.13 51.79
C PRO A 53 21.39 -0.49 50.46
N TRP A 54 22.62 -0.71 50.02
CA TRP A 54 23.21 -0.12 48.81
C TRP A 54 22.97 -0.96 47.55
N ASP A 55 22.54 -2.21 47.70
CA ASP A 55 22.30 -3.15 46.59
C ASP A 55 21.07 -2.74 45.73
N PHE A 56 20.15 -1.98 46.32
CA PHE A 56 18.96 -1.45 45.64
C PHE A 56 19.35 -0.46 44.53
N TRP A 57 20.26 0.47 44.84
CA TRP A 57 20.72 1.48 43.89
C TRP A 57 21.51 0.87 42.73
N THR A 58 22.28 -0.21 42.97
CA THR A 58 23.00 -0.91 41.90
C THR A 58 22.06 -1.65 40.96
N LEU A 59 21.02 -2.32 41.47
CA LEU A 59 20.08 -3.07 40.63
C LEU A 59 19.23 -2.14 39.76
N GLU A 60 18.77 -1.01 40.29
CA GLU A 60 18.00 -0.02 39.52
C GLU A 60 18.82 0.66 38.44
N ILE A 61 20.09 1.00 38.74
CA ILE A 61 21.02 1.57 37.76
C ILE A 61 21.32 0.55 36.65
N GLU A 62 21.51 -0.73 36.99
CA GLU A 62 21.70 -1.80 36.01
C GLU A 62 20.47 -2.00 35.12
N ASN A 63 19.27 -1.97 35.70
CA ASN A 63 18.01 -2.05 34.96
C ASN A 63 17.84 -0.85 34.01
N LEU A 64 18.11 0.37 34.49
CA LEU A 64 18.04 1.57 33.65
C LEU A 64 19.09 1.55 32.54
N ALA A 65 20.30 1.06 32.82
CA ALA A 65 21.35 0.90 31.81
C ALA A 65 20.95 -0.14 30.74
N ALA A 66 20.32 -1.25 31.15
CA ALA A 66 19.77 -2.23 30.24
C ALA A 66 18.64 -1.65 29.38
N GLU A 67 17.69 -0.94 29.98
CA GLU A 67 16.60 -0.27 29.26
C GLU A 67 17.14 0.77 28.25
N LEU A 68 18.10 1.61 28.65
CA LEU A 68 18.72 2.57 27.75
C LEU A 68 19.46 1.89 26.60
N LYS A 69 20.09 0.74 26.84
CA LYS A 69 20.75 -0.04 25.80
C LYS A 69 19.74 -0.60 24.81
N ASP A 70 18.62 -1.13 25.30
CA ASP A 70 17.55 -1.67 24.47
C ASP A 70 16.88 -0.57 23.64
N GLN A 71 16.62 0.60 24.25
CA GLN A 71 16.10 1.77 23.55
C GLN A 71 17.07 2.26 22.47
N LYS A 72 18.37 2.33 22.76
CA LYS A 72 19.40 2.68 21.76
C LYS A 72 19.44 1.69 20.61
N ALA A 73 19.35 0.39 20.89
CA ALA A 73 19.31 -0.64 19.87
C ALA A 73 18.06 -0.51 18.98
N ALA A 74 16.89 -0.29 19.59
CA ALA A 74 15.64 -0.06 18.87
C ALA A 74 15.69 1.21 17.99
N LEU A 75 16.31 2.27 18.50
CA LEU A 75 16.49 3.52 17.76
C LEU A 75 17.44 3.35 16.58
N ALA A 76 18.56 2.65 16.76
CA ALA A 76 19.49 2.34 15.67
C ALA A 76 18.84 1.54 14.53
N VAL A 77 17.97 0.58 14.86
CA VAL A 77 17.19 -0.17 13.84
C VAL A 77 16.22 0.76 13.10
N ARG A 78 15.56 1.68 13.82
CA ARG A 78 14.66 2.66 13.19
C ARG A 78 15.41 3.63 12.28
N GLU A 79 16.56 4.14 12.70
CA GLU A 79 17.41 5.02 11.90
C GLU A 79 17.84 4.34 10.59
N GLN A 80 18.30 3.08 10.67
CA GLN A 80 18.65 2.31 9.49
C GLN A 80 17.44 2.10 8.56
N ALA A 81 16.26 1.82 9.11
CA ALA A 81 15.04 1.65 8.33
C ALA A 81 14.60 2.96 7.65
N VAL A 82 14.76 4.11 8.30
CA VAL A 82 14.47 5.42 7.71
C VAL A 82 15.47 5.76 6.61
N ALA A 83 16.78 5.58 6.86
CA ALA A 83 17.82 5.83 5.86
C ALA A 83 17.61 4.99 4.60
N ALA A 84 17.28 3.70 4.75
CA ALA A 84 16.97 2.82 3.62
C ALA A 84 15.73 3.27 2.83
N ARG A 85 14.72 3.85 3.51
CA ARG A 85 13.54 4.41 2.83
C ARG A 85 13.87 5.71 2.10
N GLU A 86 14.65 6.59 2.70
CA GLU A 86 15.07 7.85 2.07
C GLU A 86 15.87 7.60 0.79
N GLU A 87 16.77 6.61 0.82
CA GLU A 87 17.52 6.21 -0.37
C GLU A 87 16.57 5.72 -1.48
N ARG A 88 15.62 4.84 -1.16
CA ARG A 88 14.58 4.36 -2.11
C ARG A 88 13.75 5.51 -2.66
N PHE A 89 13.22 6.38 -1.80
CA PHE A 89 12.45 7.55 -2.23
C PHE A 89 13.26 8.47 -3.15
N SER A 90 14.56 8.66 -2.88
CA SER A 90 15.42 9.47 -3.75
C SER A 90 15.64 8.82 -5.12
N ALA A 91 15.74 7.48 -5.18
CA ALA A 91 15.85 6.74 -6.43
C ALA A 91 14.54 6.83 -7.23
N ASP A 92 13.40 6.63 -6.56
CA ASP A 92 12.06 6.72 -7.16
C ASP A 92 11.82 8.13 -7.72
N GLN A 93 12.21 9.19 -6.98
CA GLN A 93 12.10 10.57 -7.47
C GLN A 93 12.89 10.80 -8.76
N ARG A 94 14.13 10.30 -8.83
CA ARG A 94 14.97 10.40 -10.04
C ARG A 94 14.37 9.63 -11.21
N GLU A 95 13.79 8.46 -10.95
CA GLU A 95 13.09 7.68 -11.98
C GLU A 95 11.85 8.42 -12.49
N LEU A 96 11.02 8.96 -11.59
CA LEU A 96 9.83 9.72 -11.96
C LEU A 96 10.19 10.98 -12.75
N GLU A 97 11.24 11.70 -12.39
CA GLU A 97 11.73 12.84 -13.16
C GLU A 97 12.19 12.43 -14.57
N LYS A 98 12.88 11.29 -14.69
CA LYS A 98 13.30 10.76 -15.99
C LYS A 98 12.09 10.38 -16.85
N THR A 99 11.13 9.65 -16.28
CA THR A 99 9.89 9.25 -16.98
C THR A 99 9.08 10.47 -17.40
N ARG A 100 8.98 11.48 -16.53
CA ARG A 100 8.31 12.75 -16.87
C ARG A 100 8.96 13.43 -18.07
N LYS A 101 10.29 13.54 -18.07
CA LYS A 101 11.04 14.13 -19.20
C LYS A 101 10.84 13.34 -20.50
N GLN A 102 10.82 12.01 -20.43
CA GLN A 102 10.54 11.16 -21.59
C GLN A 102 9.12 11.37 -22.13
N ILE A 103 8.12 11.46 -21.26
CA ILE A 103 6.74 11.72 -21.67
C ILE A 103 6.61 13.11 -22.30
N GLU A 104 7.24 14.13 -21.73
CA GLU A 104 7.22 15.48 -22.31
C GLU A 104 7.91 15.51 -23.69
N ALA A 105 9.04 14.82 -23.86
CA ALA A 105 9.71 14.71 -25.15
C ALA A 105 8.83 14.00 -26.20
N LEU A 106 8.23 12.86 -25.85
CA LEU A 106 7.30 12.14 -26.73
C LEU A 106 6.08 12.98 -27.10
N ARG A 107 5.55 13.77 -26.16
CA ARG A 107 4.44 14.70 -26.45
C ARG A 107 4.84 15.75 -27.47
N VAL A 108 6.02 16.36 -27.31
CA VAL A 108 6.52 17.38 -28.24
C VAL A 108 6.75 16.78 -29.62
N GLU A 109 7.36 15.60 -29.70
CA GLU A 109 7.58 14.87 -30.95
C GLU A 109 6.25 14.50 -31.64
N ALA A 110 5.28 13.99 -30.88
CA ALA A 110 3.96 13.65 -31.41
C ALA A 110 3.22 14.89 -31.95
N VAL A 111 3.25 16.01 -31.23
CA VAL A 111 2.64 17.26 -31.71
C VAL A 111 3.37 17.79 -32.95
N GLY A 112 4.71 17.72 -32.97
CA GLY A 112 5.52 18.12 -34.12
C GLY A 112 5.17 17.31 -35.37
N THR A 113 5.18 15.98 -35.26
CA THR A 113 4.86 15.07 -36.37
C THR A 113 3.42 15.21 -36.86
N LEU A 114 2.46 15.49 -35.97
CA LEU A 114 1.08 15.78 -36.35
C LEU A 114 0.97 17.07 -37.17
N VAL A 115 1.65 18.14 -36.76
CA VAL A 115 1.63 19.42 -37.49
C VAL A 115 2.30 19.28 -38.86
N GLU A 116 3.42 18.57 -38.94
CA GLU A 116 4.09 18.26 -40.21
C GLU A 116 3.20 17.43 -41.13
N PHE A 117 2.57 16.38 -40.58
CA PHE A 117 1.65 15.54 -41.32
C PHE A 117 0.44 16.31 -41.85
N GLU A 118 -0.20 17.16 -41.04
CA GLU A 118 -1.31 18.01 -41.49
C GLU A 118 -0.88 18.97 -42.60
N ALA A 119 0.31 19.57 -42.47
CA ALA A 119 0.85 20.46 -43.50
C ALA A 119 1.11 19.72 -44.82
N GLU A 120 1.74 18.54 -44.76
CA GLU A 120 1.99 17.68 -45.92
C GLU A 120 0.69 17.15 -46.54
N GLU A 121 -0.26 16.68 -45.72
CA GLU A 121 -1.59 16.23 -46.19
C GLU A 121 -2.29 17.38 -46.91
N SER A 122 -2.30 18.59 -46.35
CA SER A 122 -2.93 19.76 -46.98
C SER A 122 -2.29 20.11 -48.33
N LYS A 123 -0.96 19.98 -48.44
CA LYS A 123 -0.20 20.24 -49.68
C LYS A 123 -0.47 19.17 -50.73
N ASN A 124 -0.50 17.91 -50.32
CA ASN A 124 -0.81 16.77 -51.19
C ASN A 124 -2.25 16.86 -51.71
N LEU A 125 -3.22 17.16 -50.84
CA LEU A 125 -4.62 17.34 -51.23
C LEU A 125 -4.81 18.51 -52.20
N LYS A 126 -4.11 19.64 -52.00
CA LYS A 126 -4.14 20.78 -52.95
C LYS A 126 -3.55 20.39 -54.31
N THR A 127 -2.49 19.58 -54.31
CA THR A 127 -1.86 19.09 -55.54
C THR A 127 -2.82 18.16 -56.29
N LEU A 128 -3.44 17.21 -55.59
CA LEU A 128 -4.44 16.31 -56.16
C LEU A 128 -5.65 17.08 -56.70
N ALA A 129 -6.15 18.07 -55.94
CA ALA A 129 -7.24 18.94 -56.39
C ALA A 129 -6.89 19.68 -57.68
N LYS A 130 -5.65 20.19 -57.80
CA LYS A 130 -5.18 20.83 -59.02
C LYS A 130 -5.11 19.83 -60.19
N THR A 131 -4.46 18.68 -60.00
CA THR A 131 -4.32 17.66 -61.04
C THR A 131 -5.68 17.16 -61.52
N TYR A 132 -6.63 16.91 -60.62
CA TYR A 132 -7.97 16.48 -60.99
C TYR A 132 -8.82 17.60 -61.58
N SER A 133 -8.50 18.87 -61.29
CA SER A 133 -9.16 20.01 -61.95
C SER A 133 -8.76 20.16 -63.42
N GLU A 134 -7.61 19.61 -63.81
CA GLU A 134 -7.13 19.61 -65.20
C GLU A 134 -7.72 18.46 -66.03
N LEU A 135 -8.41 17.51 -65.39
CA LEU A 135 -9.07 16.38 -66.06
C LEU A 135 -10.44 16.77 -66.62
N THR A 136 -10.93 15.97 -67.58
CA THR A 136 -12.33 16.06 -68.03
C THR A 136 -13.27 15.60 -66.92
N PRO A 137 -14.50 16.15 -66.81
CA PRO A 137 -15.45 15.78 -65.76
C PRO A 137 -15.69 14.27 -65.67
N LYS A 138 -15.85 13.60 -66.81
CA LYS A 138 -16.03 12.14 -66.89
C LYS A 138 -14.82 11.36 -66.35
N ALA A 139 -13.59 11.80 -66.64
CA ALA A 139 -12.39 11.17 -66.12
C ALA A 139 -12.24 11.37 -64.61
N ALA A 140 -12.54 12.58 -64.11
CA ALA A 140 -12.53 12.89 -62.69
C ALA A 140 -13.55 12.03 -61.90
N VAL A 141 -14.77 11.87 -62.41
CA VAL A 141 -15.79 10.97 -61.82
C VAL A 141 -15.29 9.53 -61.73
N GLY A 142 -14.64 9.03 -62.80
CA GLY A 142 -14.08 7.68 -62.84
C GLY A 142 -13.04 7.39 -61.75
N ILE A 143 -12.32 8.42 -61.29
CA ILE A 143 -11.35 8.35 -60.19
C ILE A 143 -12.06 8.55 -58.84
N LEU A 144 -12.90 9.58 -58.70
CA LEU A 144 -13.56 9.93 -57.44
C LEU A 144 -14.47 8.82 -56.91
N GLN A 145 -15.10 8.04 -57.79
CA GLN A 145 -15.90 6.87 -57.38
C GLN A 145 -15.07 5.75 -56.73
N LYS A 146 -13.76 5.72 -56.93
CA LYS A 146 -12.87 4.69 -56.35
C LYS A 146 -12.18 5.15 -55.07
N LEU A 147 -12.16 6.46 -54.81
CA LEU A 147 -11.58 7.03 -53.60
C LEU A 147 -12.50 6.81 -52.40
N ASP A 148 -11.94 6.91 -51.19
CA ASP A 148 -12.78 6.98 -50.00
C ASP A 148 -13.61 8.28 -49.99
N GLU A 149 -14.78 8.23 -49.37
CA GLU A 149 -15.73 9.35 -49.37
C GLU A 149 -15.11 10.63 -48.76
N THR A 150 -14.33 10.49 -47.70
CA THR A 150 -13.75 11.63 -46.97
C THR A 150 -12.68 12.36 -47.78
N THR A 151 -11.77 11.63 -48.42
CA THR A 151 -10.72 12.17 -49.28
C THR A 151 -11.31 12.77 -50.54
N ALA A 152 -12.30 12.11 -51.16
CA ALA A 152 -12.99 12.66 -52.32
C ALA A 152 -13.63 14.02 -52.00
N VAL A 153 -14.33 14.14 -50.87
CA VAL A 153 -14.93 15.40 -50.42
C VAL A 153 -13.87 16.46 -50.10
N LYS A 154 -12.77 16.10 -49.41
CA LYS A 154 -11.66 17.02 -49.13
C LYS A 154 -11.05 17.58 -50.42
N ILE A 155 -10.86 16.73 -51.43
CA ILE A 155 -10.34 17.15 -52.74
C ILE A 155 -11.34 18.07 -53.44
N LEU A 156 -12.61 17.67 -53.54
CA LEU A 156 -13.68 18.49 -54.14
C LEU A 156 -13.81 19.85 -53.46
N TYR A 157 -13.63 19.92 -52.14
CA TYR A 157 -13.67 21.18 -51.38
C TYR A 157 -12.53 22.15 -51.75
N LEU A 158 -11.36 21.63 -52.12
CA LEU A 158 -10.20 22.43 -52.52
C LEU A 158 -10.25 22.86 -54.00
N MET A 159 -11.12 22.27 -54.79
CA MET A 159 -11.35 22.65 -56.19
C MET A 159 -12.24 23.89 -56.28
N LYS A 160 -12.14 24.62 -57.40
CA LYS A 160 -13.03 25.76 -57.67
C LYS A 160 -14.43 25.28 -58.04
N SER A 161 -15.45 26.07 -57.72
CA SER A 161 -16.86 25.67 -57.90
C SER A 161 -17.25 25.42 -59.37
N ASP A 162 -16.65 26.18 -60.28
CA ASP A 162 -16.80 26.03 -61.74
C ASP A 162 -16.33 24.66 -62.26
N VAL A 163 -15.35 24.04 -61.60
CA VAL A 163 -14.87 22.69 -61.93
C VAL A 163 -15.69 21.61 -61.22
N VAL A 164 -16.11 21.85 -59.98
CA VAL A 164 -16.88 20.87 -59.19
C VAL A 164 -18.30 20.68 -59.74
N SER A 165 -18.96 21.75 -60.18
CA SER A 165 -20.32 21.70 -60.74
C SER A 165 -20.49 20.68 -61.88
N PRO A 166 -19.69 20.71 -62.97
CA PRO A 166 -19.83 19.74 -64.05
C PRO A 166 -19.47 18.31 -63.63
N ILE A 167 -18.58 18.12 -62.64
CA ILE A 167 -18.28 16.79 -62.09
C ILE A 167 -19.51 16.22 -61.38
N LEU A 168 -20.14 16.99 -60.49
CA LEU A 168 -21.36 16.56 -59.78
C LEU A 168 -22.54 16.34 -60.74
N GLN A 169 -22.64 17.14 -61.81
CA GLN A 169 -23.65 16.96 -62.86
C GLN A 169 -23.44 15.64 -63.60
N GLU A 170 -22.21 15.32 -64.00
CA GLU A 170 -21.88 14.03 -64.63
C GLU A 170 -22.20 12.86 -63.69
N MET A 171 -21.95 13.02 -62.39
CA MET A 171 -22.30 12.00 -61.40
C MET A 171 -23.81 11.82 -61.24
N GLY A 172 -24.57 12.90 -61.15
CA GLY A 172 -26.03 12.85 -60.96
C GLY A 172 -26.81 12.48 -62.22
N SER A 173 -26.20 12.60 -63.40
CA SER A 173 -26.79 12.20 -64.69
C SER A 173 -26.39 10.78 -65.11
N SER A 174 -25.61 10.08 -64.27
CA SER A 174 -25.19 8.71 -64.53
C SER A 174 -26.37 7.74 -64.42
N PRO A 175 -26.46 6.72 -65.29
CA PRO A 175 -27.46 5.66 -65.17
C PRO A 175 -27.24 4.75 -63.95
N ASP A 176 -26.09 4.83 -63.28
CA ASP A 176 -25.78 4.07 -62.07
C ASP A 176 -26.40 4.73 -60.81
N PRO A 177 -27.37 4.06 -60.14
CA PRO A 177 -28.02 4.59 -58.94
C PRO A 177 -27.07 4.85 -57.77
N GLU A 178 -26.03 4.03 -57.60
CA GLU A 178 -25.08 4.18 -56.49
C GLU A 178 -24.21 5.43 -56.67
N LEU A 179 -23.84 5.72 -57.93
CA LEU A 179 -23.05 6.89 -58.27
C LEU A 179 -23.85 8.19 -58.05
N THR A 180 -25.13 8.19 -58.42
CA THR A 180 -26.06 9.31 -58.16
C THR A 180 -26.28 9.54 -56.66
N LYS A 181 -26.47 8.46 -55.89
CA LYS A 181 -26.57 8.53 -54.42
C LYS A 181 -25.31 9.12 -53.80
N ARG A 182 -24.14 8.72 -54.30
CA ARG A 182 -22.85 9.22 -53.83
C ARG A 182 -22.62 10.69 -54.16
N ALA A 183 -23.12 11.18 -55.30
CA ALA A 183 -23.12 12.60 -55.63
C ALA A 183 -23.92 13.43 -54.62
N ALA A 184 -25.09 12.92 -54.19
CA ALA A 184 -25.89 13.54 -53.14
C ALA A 184 -25.15 13.57 -51.79
N GLN A 185 -24.50 12.46 -51.42
CA GLN A 185 -23.68 12.38 -50.20
C GLN A 185 -22.50 13.37 -50.23
N PHE A 186 -21.78 13.47 -51.34
CA PHE A 186 -20.70 14.45 -51.51
C PHE A 186 -21.23 15.88 -51.35
N THR A 187 -22.39 16.19 -51.91
CA THR A 187 -23.00 17.51 -51.81
C THR A 187 -23.37 17.86 -50.35
N ASP A 188 -23.97 16.93 -49.61
CA ASP A 188 -24.30 17.17 -48.20
C ASP A 188 -23.04 17.28 -47.32
N ARG A 189 -22.03 16.44 -47.55
CA ARG A 189 -20.74 16.53 -46.84
C ARG A 189 -20.01 17.85 -47.14
N LEU A 190 -20.02 18.33 -48.39
CA LEU A 190 -19.43 19.61 -48.77
C LEU A 190 -20.13 20.79 -48.06
N ARG A 191 -21.46 20.70 -47.86
CA ARG A 191 -22.23 21.68 -47.06
C ARG A 191 -21.73 21.71 -45.62
N LEU A 192 -21.51 20.55 -45.00
CA LEU A 192 -21.03 20.45 -43.62
C LEU A 192 -19.61 21.03 -43.45
N VAL A 193 -18.69 20.72 -44.37
CA VAL A 193 -17.31 21.26 -44.34
C VAL A 193 -17.30 22.78 -44.50
N LYS A 194 -18.15 23.33 -45.37
CA LYS A 194 -18.29 24.78 -45.56
C LYS A 194 -18.90 25.48 -44.33
N ALA A 195 -19.80 24.81 -43.61
CA ALA A 195 -20.42 25.35 -42.40
C ALA A 195 -19.43 25.42 -41.23
N ALA A 196 -18.55 24.42 -41.06
CA ALA A 196 -17.56 24.37 -39.99
C ALA A 196 -16.58 25.57 -40.02
N LYS A 197 -16.21 26.05 -41.22
CA LYS A 197 -15.31 27.20 -41.39
C LYS A 197 -15.97 28.57 -41.16
N ARG A 198 -17.30 28.64 -41.06
CA ARG A 198 -18.06 29.90 -40.91
C ARG A 198 -18.39 30.26 -39.45
N THR A 199 -18.11 29.37 -38.51
CA THR A 199 -18.29 29.64 -37.08
C THR A 199 -16.99 30.28 -36.56
N PRO A 200 -17.02 31.50 -36.01
CA PRO A 200 -15.84 32.19 -35.49
C PRO A 200 -15.26 31.48 -34.26
#